data_AF-A0A2Z3V7H6-F1
#
_entry.id   AF-A0A2Z3V7H6-F1
#
_cell.length_a   1.000
_cell.length_b   1.000
_cell.length_c   1.000
_cell.angle_alpha   90.00
_cell.angle_beta   90.00
_cell.angle_gamma   90.00
#
_symmetry.space_group_name_H-M   'P 1'
#
loop_
_entity.id
_entity.type
_entity.pdbx_description
1 polymer ?
#
loop_
_entity_poly.entity_id
_entity_poly.type
_entity_poly.pdbx_seq_one_letter_code
_entity_poly.pdbx_strand_id
1 'polypeptide(L)' 'MADEKSEKTPSYEQAREELTEVVRRLETGGLTLEESIELWERGEKLAALCEEWLQGARVKLAAAMAQRRQSDSVGDTPF' A
#
# COMPACT_ATOMS: atom_id res chain seq x y z
N MET A 1 -13.54 21.68 -6.75
CA MET A 1 -14.02 20.92 -5.58
C MET A 1 -12.81 20.68 -4.71
N ALA A 2 -12.85 21.22 -3.50
CA ALA A 2 -11.73 21.22 -2.57
C ALA A 2 -11.64 19.84 -1.92
N ASP A 3 -10.59 19.10 -2.22
CA ASP A 3 -10.29 17.87 -1.49
C ASP A 3 -9.79 18.28 -0.10
N GLU A 4 -10.71 18.18 0.84
CA GLU A 4 -10.55 18.38 2.26
C GLU A 4 -9.45 17.42 2.74
N LYS A 5 -8.28 17.98 3.05
CA LYS A 5 -7.12 17.26 3.61
C LYS A 5 -7.52 16.62 4.94
N SER A 6 -8.12 15.44 4.88
CA SER A 6 -8.20 14.54 6.02
C SER A 6 -6.77 14.07 6.30
N GLU A 7 -6.29 14.26 7.52
CA GLU A 7 -5.07 13.62 8.06
C GLU A 7 -5.25 12.09 8.19
N LYS A 8 -5.81 11.47 7.15
CA LYS A 8 -5.95 10.03 7.00
C LYS A 8 -4.88 9.60 6.02
N THR A 9 -4.07 8.64 6.45
CA THR A 9 -3.18 7.87 5.60
C THR A 9 -3.84 7.63 4.24
N PRO A 10 -3.22 8.03 3.12
CA PRO A 10 -3.85 7.91 1.81
C PRO A 10 -4.17 6.43 1.53
N SER A 11 -5.26 6.21 0.81
CA SER A 11 -5.63 4.86 0.39
C SER A 11 -4.54 4.26 -0.49
N TYR A 12 -4.49 2.92 -0.57
CA TYR A 12 -3.52 2.22 -1.42
C TYR A 12 -3.52 2.73 -2.87
N GLU A 13 -4.70 2.91 -3.47
CA GLU A 13 -4.80 3.40 -4.86
C GLU A 13 -4.29 4.83 -5.01
N GLN A 14 -4.59 5.71 -4.05
CA GLN A 14 -4.07 7.08 -4.06
C GLN A 14 -2.54 7.10 -3.93
N ALA A 15 -1.98 6.33 -3.00
CA ALA A 15 -0.53 6.22 -2.82
C ALA A 15 0.15 5.65 -4.08
N ARG A 16 -0.46 4.65 -4.72
CA ARG A 16 0.03 4.02 -5.96
C ARG A 16 0.00 4.97 -7.15
N GLU A 17 -1.08 5.75 -7.29
CA GLU A 17 -1.22 6.73 -8.36
C GLU A 17 -0.20 7.86 -8.18
N GLU A 18 -0.02 8.36 -6.96
CA GLU A 18 1.00 9.36 -6.64
C GLU A 18 2.42 8.83 -6.91
N LEU A 19 2.71 7.58 -6.55
CA LEU A 19 4.00 6.95 -6.84
C LEU A 19 4.24 6.85 -8.36
N THR A 20 3.21 6.50 -9.12
CA THR A 20 3.28 6.41 -10.58
C THR A 20 3.63 7.77 -11.19
N GLU A 21 3.02 8.85 -10.69
CA GLU A 21 3.32 10.21 -11.16
C GLU A 21 4.74 10.65 -10.78
N VAL A 22 5.22 10.30 -9.58
CA VAL A 22 6.60 10.55 -9.15
C VAL A 22 7.59 9.86 -10.09
N VAL A 23 7.38 8.57 -10.37
CA VAL A 23 8.23 7.80 -11.30
C VAL A 23 8.19 8.42 -12.69
N ARG A 24 7.00 8.76 -13.20
CA ARG A 24 6.84 9.39 -14.52
C ARG A 24 7.62 10.71 -14.62
N ARG A 25 7.62 11.53 -13.56
CA ARG A 25 8.38 12.78 -13.52
C ARG A 25 9.89 12.54 -13.50
N LEU A 26 10.37 11.55 -12.74
CA LEU A 26 11.77 11.15 -12.72
C LEU A 26 12.23 10.64 -14.10
N GLU A 27 11.41 9.82 -14.76
CA GLU A 27 11.70 9.26 -16.10
C GLU A 27 11.66 10.31 -17.22
N THR A 28 10.78 11.32 -17.10
CA THR A 28 10.70 12.42 -18.08
C THR A 28 12.00 13.22 -18.12
N GLY A 29 12.73 13.28 -17.01
CA GLY A 29 13.92 14.10 -16.86
C GLY A 29 13.62 15.60 -16.87
N GLY A 30 14.65 16.43 -17.05
CA GLY A 30 14.52 17.89 -17.03
C GLY A 30 14.42 18.51 -15.63
N LEU A 31 14.62 17.70 -14.59
CA LEU A 31 14.70 18.12 -13.19
C LEU A 31 16.14 18.43 -12.82
N THR A 32 16.32 19.35 -11.88
CA THR A 32 17.60 19.54 -11.20
C THR A 32 17.91 18.33 -10.30
N LEU A 33 19.16 18.24 -9.84
CA LEU A 33 19.57 17.18 -8.92
C LEU A 33 18.76 17.22 -7.61
N GLU A 34 18.56 18.42 -7.05
CA GLU A 34 17.81 18.63 -5.81
C GLU A 34 16.36 18.17 -5.97
N GLU A 35 15.68 18.59 -7.05
CA GLU A 35 14.31 18.14 -7.34
C GLU A 35 14.21 16.62 -7.58
N SER A 36 15.23 16.03 -8.19
CA SER A 36 15.29 14.58 -8.43
C SER A 36 15.42 13.81 -7.10
N ILE A 37 16.20 14.33 -6.15
CA ILE A 37 16.34 13.76 -4.81
C ILE A 37 15.02 13.88 -4.04
N GLU A 38 14.39 15.05 -4.05
CA GLU A 38 13.10 15.25 -3.36
C GLU A 38 12.00 14.33 -3.90
N LEU A 39 11.92 14.17 -5.23
CA LEU A 39 10.97 13.25 -5.86
C LEU A 39 11.29 11.79 -5.52
N TRP A 40 12.57 11.41 -5.52
CA TRP A 40 12.97 10.06 -5.12
C TRP A 40 12.58 9.77 -3.66
N GLU A 41 12.90 10.66 -2.72
CA GLU A 41 12.52 10.49 -1.31
C GLU A 41 11.02 10.37 -1.10
N ARG A 42 10.23 11.14 -1.87
CA ARG A 42 8.77 11.03 -1.87
C ARG A 42 8.32 9.69 -2.43
N GLY A 43 8.93 9.22 -3.51
CA GLY A 43 8.68 7.90 -4.09
C GLY A 43 8.94 6.77 -3.08
N GLU A 44 10.06 6.82 -2.36
CA GLU A 44 10.39 5.84 -1.32
C GLU A 44 9.34 5.81 -0.20
N LYS A 45 8.87 6.98 0.26
CA LYS A 45 7.80 7.05 1.29
C LYS A 45 6.49 6.45 0.79
N LEU A 46 6.12 6.71 -0.46
CA LEU A 46 4.91 6.15 -1.07
C LEU A 46 5.01 4.64 -1.28
N ALA A 47 6.19 4.15 -1.69
CA ALA A 47 6.47 2.73 -1.83
C ALA A 47 6.35 2.00 -0.49
N ALA A 48 6.97 2.53 0.57
CA ALA A 48 6.87 1.98 1.92
C ALA A 48 5.41 1.92 2.40
N LEU A 49 4.63 2.97 2.15
CA LEU A 49 3.21 2.99 2.51
C LEU A 49 2.41 1.92 1.74
N CYS A 50 2.68 1.76 0.44
CA CYS A 50 2.05 0.71 -0.36
C CYS A 50 2.38 -0.69 0.18
N GLU A 51 3.62 -0.91 0.61
CA GLU A 51 4.05 -2.16 1.22
C GLU A 51 3.32 -2.44 2.55
N GLU A 52 3.18 -1.44 3.42
CA GLU A 52 2.43 -1.56 4.68
C GLU A 52 0.97 -1.99 4.44
N TRP A 53 0.30 -1.36 3.46
CA TRP A 53 -1.06 -1.73 3.07
C TRP A 53 -1.15 -3.19 2.60
N LEU A 54 -0.24 -3.61 1.72
CA LEU A 54 -0.20 -4.98 1.19
C LEU A 54 0.10 -5.98 2.29
N GLN A 55 1.02 -5.67 3.20
CA GLN A 55 1.35 -6.55 4.30
C GLN A 55 0.18 -6.69 5.28
N GLY A 56 -0.49 -5.59 5.61
CA GLY A 56 -1.72 -5.62 6.41
C GLY A 56 -2.81 -6.49 5.78
N ALA A 57 -2.98 -6.42 4.46
CA ALA A 57 -3.92 -7.26 3.74
C ALA A 57 -3.53 -8.75 3.79
N ARG A 58 -2.25 -9.08 3.63
CA ARG A 58 -1.73 -10.47 3.73
C ARG A 58 -1.99 -11.07 5.11
N VAL A 59 -1.74 -10.32 6.19
CA VAL A 59 -1.98 -10.77 7.56
C VAL A 59 -3.47 -11.06 7.79
N LYS A 60 -4.36 -10.16 7.33
CA LYS A 60 -5.81 -10.36 7.44
C LYS A 60 -6.27 -11.62 6.68
N LEU A 61 -5.75 -11.83 5.48
CA LEU A 61 -6.07 -13.02 4.67
C LEU A 61 -5.60 -14.31 5.36
N ALA A 62 -4.37 -14.32 5.88
CA ALA A 62 -3.82 -15.46 6.60
C ALA A 62 -4.66 -15.81 7.85
N ALA A 63 -5.08 -14.79 8.62
CA ALA A 63 -5.95 -14.98 9.77
C ALA A 63 -7.32 -15.57 9.38
N ALA A 64 -7.95 -15.04 8.32
CA ALA A 64 -9.23 -15.56 7.83
C ALA A 64 -9.13 -17.02 7.33
N MET A 65 -8.04 -17.38 6.65
CA MET A 65 -7.78 -18.76 6.23
C MET A 65 -7.58 -19.71 7.42
N ALA A 66 -6.84 -19.29 8.45
CA ALA A 66 -6.63 -20.07 9.66
C ALA A 66 -7.94 -20.31 10.44
N GLN A 67 -8.78 -19.29 10.58
CA GLN A 67 -10.10 -19.41 11.21
C GLN A 67 -11.00 -20.39 10.47
N ARG A 68 -11.01 -20.34 9.13
CA ARG A 68 -11.80 -21.26 8.30
C ARG A 68 -11.35 -22.71 8.51
N ARG A 69 -10.04 -22.96 8.52
CA ARG A 69 -9.48 -24.31 8.76
C ARG A 69 -9.79 -24.86 10.15
N GLN A 70 -9.80 -24.02 11.19
CA GLN A 70 -10.22 -24.45 12.54
C GLN A 70 -11.70 -24.83 12.57
N SER A 71 -12.54 -24.06 11.87
CA SER A 71 -13.98 -24.31 11.76
C SER A 71 -14.28 -25.64 11.08
N ASP A 72 -13.53 -25.97 10.01
CA ASP A 72 -13.64 -27.24 9.29
C ASP A 72 -13.20 -28.45 10.15
N SER A 73 -12.20 -28.28 11.03
CA SER A 73 -11.69 -29.36 11.90
C SER A 73 -12.59 -29.71 13.10
N VAL A 74 -13.47 -28.80 13.53
CA VAL A 74 -14.42 -29.03 14.64
C VAL A 74 -15.68 -29.76 14.15
N GLY A 75 -15.96 -29.74 12.83
CA GLY A 75 -17.12 -30.40 12.23
C GLY A 75 -16.97 -31.91 11.97
N ASP A 76 -15.77 -32.48 12.12
CA ASP A 76 -15.45 -33.86 11.70
C ASP A 76 -15.30 -34.86 12.87
N THR A 77 -15.77 -34.54 14.09
CA THR A 77 -15.85 -35.57 15.15
C THR A 77 -16.88 -36.63 14.78
N PRO A 78 -16.48 -37.89 14.44
CA PRO A 78 -17.42 -38.98 14.33
C PRO A 78 -17.83 -39.40 15.74
N PHE A 79 -19.10 -39.79 15.89
CA PHE A 79 -19.68 -40.30 17.13
C PHE A 79 -18.96 -41.56 17.64
#